data_AF-A0AA43CEJ4-F1
#
_entry.id   AF-A0AA43CEJ4-F1
#
_cell.length_a   1.000
_cell.length_b   1.000
_cell.length_c   1.000
_cell.angle_alpha   90.00
_cell.angle_beta   90.00
_cell.angle_gamma   90.00
#
_symmetry.space_group_name_H-M   'P 1'
#
loop_
_entity.id
_entity.type
_entity.pdbx_description
1 polymer ?
#
loop_
_entity_poly.entity_id
_entity_poly.type
_entity_poly.pdbx_seq_one_letter_code
_entity_poly.pdbx_strand_id
1 'polypeptide(L)'
;MWLLLISALACAAPDGVGEVQEPPPADGYGAWAAEDPGDWPRIAMVNRIRYSDSDHPMAGSAFLVQNGDEIVAVTAKHVLRYFKSEAMDSASFRGTLVSWEMFLKDAPTEATVIGALINEDADESLDNIRTARDWLLFTVRNPSDNVTPLRLRTTPLVAGEPVAVVGWRYTDEGPQHVYRGKYVRSEKGSVLIDVRELTDNTMPGLSGAPVIDARGYVIGMMSSKSGKLQRLASVDYAKRVLEQDARPEPVAVLEE
;
A
#
# COMPACT_ATOMS: atom_id res chain seq x y z
N MET A 1 -21.69 50.46 -49.32
CA MET A 1 -21.64 48.99 -49.36
C MET A 1 -20.58 48.56 -48.36
N TRP A 2 -21.05 47.97 -47.25
CA TRP A 2 -20.36 47.38 -46.07
C TRP A 2 -19.61 48.30 -45.07
N LEU A 3 -20.35 48.65 -44.00
CA LEU A 3 -19.83 48.79 -42.64
C LEU A 3 -19.33 47.43 -42.13
N LEU A 4 -18.24 47.42 -41.36
CA LEU A 4 -17.88 46.31 -40.47
C LEU A 4 -17.75 46.86 -39.04
N LEU A 5 -18.82 46.68 -38.27
CA LEU A 5 -18.75 46.46 -36.82
C LEU A 5 -18.31 45.00 -36.59
N ILE A 6 -17.62 44.73 -35.48
CA ILE A 6 -17.67 43.56 -34.58
C ILE A 6 -16.52 43.75 -33.58
N SER A 7 -16.80 44.33 -32.41
CA SER A 7 -17.15 43.65 -31.15
C SER A 7 -15.97 42.93 -30.49
N ALA A 8 -15.56 43.50 -29.36
CA ALA A 8 -14.75 42.82 -28.36
C ALA A 8 -15.55 41.64 -27.78
N LEU A 9 -14.96 40.44 -27.80
CA LEU A 9 -15.37 39.35 -26.94
C LEU A 9 -14.28 39.12 -25.89
N ALA A 10 -14.60 39.51 -24.66
CA ALA A 10 -14.09 38.81 -23.50
C ALA A 10 -14.80 37.46 -23.44
N CYS A 11 -14.05 36.35 -23.43
CA CYS A 11 -14.57 35.05 -23.02
C CYS A 11 -13.85 34.64 -21.74
N ALA A 12 -14.69 34.41 -20.74
CA ALA A 12 -14.36 34.02 -19.38
C ALA A 12 -13.65 32.66 -19.32
N ALA A 13 -12.84 32.49 -18.28
CA ALA A 13 -12.39 31.17 -17.85
C ALA A 13 -13.61 30.35 -17.38
N PRO A 14 -13.70 29.05 -17.70
CA PRO A 14 -14.64 28.19 -17.01
C PRO A 14 -14.09 27.83 -15.64
N ASP A 15 -14.77 28.36 -14.63
CA ASP A 15 -14.81 27.81 -13.27
C ASP A 15 -15.24 26.33 -13.30
N GLY A 16 -14.68 25.58 -12.34
CA GLY A 16 -15.07 24.26 -11.84
C GLY A 16 -16.04 23.41 -12.65
N VAL A 17 -15.56 22.25 -13.11
CA VAL A 17 -16.43 21.09 -13.34
C VAL A 17 -15.92 19.99 -12.41
N GLY A 18 -16.78 19.62 -11.46
CA GLY A 18 -16.49 18.67 -10.40
C GLY A 18 -16.08 17.31 -10.91
N GLU A 19 -15.34 16.61 -10.05
CA GLU A 19 -14.99 15.20 -10.21
C GLU A 19 -16.23 14.40 -10.59
N VAL A 20 -16.25 13.83 -11.79
CA VAL A 20 -17.16 12.74 -12.09
C VAL A 20 -16.61 11.54 -11.36
N GLN A 21 -16.98 11.40 -10.08
CA GLN A 21 -16.69 10.21 -9.31
C GLN A 21 -17.60 9.12 -9.85
N GLU A 22 -17.02 8.14 -10.55
CA GLU A 22 -17.77 6.95 -10.95
C GLU A 22 -18.39 6.31 -9.70
N PRO A 23 -19.63 5.83 -9.78
CA PRO A 23 -20.30 5.21 -8.65
C PRO A 23 -19.46 4.05 -8.09
N PRO A 24 -19.58 3.75 -6.78
CA PRO A 24 -18.92 2.60 -6.21
C PRO A 24 -19.29 1.33 -6.99
N PRO A 25 -18.44 0.29 -6.93
CA PRO A 25 -18.75 -0.96 -7.60
C PRO A 25 -20.10 -1.49 -7.14
N ALA A 26 -20.76 -2.29 -7.99
CA ALA A 26 -22.10 -2.80 -7.73
C ALA A 26 -22.22 -3.63 -6.44
N ASP A 27 -21.10 -4.13 -5.90
CA ASP A 27 -21.05 -4.87 -4.64
C ASP A 27 -20.94 -3.97 -3.38
N GLY A 28 -20.91 -2.65 -3.56
CA GLY A 28 -20.84 -1.69 -2.46
C GLY A 28 -19.49 -1.61 -1.76
N TYR A 29 -18.44 -2.28 -2.27
CA TYR A 29 -17.11 -2.22 -1.68
C TYR A 29 -16.62 -0.77 -1.60
N GLY A 30 -16.06 -0.42 -0.44
CA GLY A 30 -15.42 0.87 -0.23
C GLY A 30 -16.38 2.04 0.05
N ALA A 31 -17.68 1.79 0.22
CA ALA A 31 -18.64 2.84 0.61
C ALA A 31 -18.22 3.56 1.91
N TRP A 32 -17.60 2.82 2.85
CA TRP A 32 -17.02 3.37 4.08
C TRP A 32 -15.97 4.46 3.85
N ALA A 33 -15.30 4.50 2.69
CA ALA A 33 -14.24 5.48 2.42
C ALA A 33 -14.80 6.90 2.20
N ALA A 34 -16.12 7.02 1.95
CA ALA A 34 -16.82 8.30 1.88
C ALA A 34 -17.22 8.82 3.27
N GLU A 35 -17.22 7.96 4.30
CA GLU A 35 -17.58 8.32 5.67
C GLU A 35 -16.43 9.05 6.39
N ASP A 36 -16.71 9.53 7.60
CA ASP A 36 -15.68 10.11 8.45
C ASP A 36 -14.60 9.07 8.80
N PRO A 37 -13.30 9.45 8.79
CA PRO A 37 -12.19 8.52 9.05
C PRO A 37 -12.28 7.76 10.37
N GLY A 38 -12.98 8.30 11.37
CA GLY A 38 -13.20 7.64 12.66
C GLY A 38 -14.12 6.42 12.57
N ASP A 39 -14.95 6.34 11.52
CA ASP A 39 -15.90 5.26 11.27
C ASP A 39 -15.39 4.25 10.24
N TRP A 40 -14.17 4.46 9.72
CA TRP A 40 -13.57 3.51 8.78
C TRP A 40 -13.30 2.17 9.47
N PRO A 41 -13.45 1.05 8.74
CA PRO A 41 -12.97 -0.23 9.25
C PRO A 41 -11.46 -0.15 9.52
N ARG A 42 -11.00 -1.01 10.42
CA ARG A 42 -9.56 -1.14 10.67
C ARG A 42 -8.93 -1.84 9.48
N ILE A 43 -7.96 -1.19 8.85
CA ILE A 43 -7.32 -1.66 7.60
C ILE A 43 -5.79 -1.60 7.68
N ALA A 44 -5.25 -0.82 8.60
CA ALA A 44 -3.82 -0.73 8.83
C ALA A 44 -3.40 -1.58 10.02
N MET A 45 -2.20 -2.12 9.93
CA MET A 45 -1.56 -2.96 10.94
C MET A 45 -0.08 -2.54 11.09
N VAL A 46 0.59 -3.14 12.06
CA VAL A 46 2.01 -2.94 12.36
C VAL A 46 2.70 -4.30 12.44
N ASN A 47 3.92 -4.41 11.94
CA ASN A 47 4.63 -5.69 11.99
C ASN A 47 5.30 -5.89 13.36
N ARG A 48 5.29 -7.15 13.81
CA ARG A 48 6.16 -7.71 14.85
C ARG A 48 6.93 -8.87 14.23
N ILE A 49 8.26 -8.81 14.30
CA ILE A 49 9.13 -9.75 13.59
C ILE A 49 10.11 -10.35 14.59
N ARG A 50 10.17 -11.67 14.66
CA ARG A 50 11.12 -12.39 15.50
C ARG A 50 11.95 -13.32 14.64
N TYR A 51 13.26 -13.16 14.74
CA TYR A 51 14.24 -14.07 14.17
C TYR A 51 14.88 -14.91 15.28
N SER A 52 15.72 -15.87 14.93
CA SER A 52 16.47 -16.69 15.87
C SER A 52 17.49 -15.88 16.69
N ASP A 53 17.94 -14.75 16.16
CA ASP A 53 19.02 -13.90 16.68
C ASP A 53 18.57 -12.47 17.04
N SER A 54 17.36 -12.05 16.66
CA SER A 54 16.83 -10.71 16.94
C SER A 54 15.31 -10.68 17.15
N ASP A 55 14.83 -9.66 17.86
CA ASP A 55 13.41 -9.43 18.14
C ASP A 55 13.04 -7.98 17.85
N HIS A 56 12.05 -7.78 16.99
CA HIS A 56 11.58 -6.48 16.52
C HIS A 56 10.09 -6.33 16.85
N PRO A 57 9.75 -5.77 18.02
CA PRO A 57 8.37 -5.71 18.49
C PRO A 57 7.46 -4.78 17.67
N MET A 58 8.07 -3.88 16.89
CA MET A 58 7.38 -2.90 16.04
C MET A 58 8.25 -2.54 14.83
N ALA A 59 7.77 -2.81 13.62
CA ALA A 59 8.52 -2.58 12.38
C ALA A 59 7.62 -2.09 11.25
N GLY A 60 7.60 -0.78 10.99
CA GLY A 60 6.78 -0.20 9.91
C GLY A 60 5.28 -0.51 10.04
N SER A 61 4.56 -0.25 8.96
CA SER A 61 3.13 -0.52 8.80
C SER A 61 2.90 -1.69 7.85
N ALA A 62 1.71 -2.27 7.91
CA ALA A 62 1.28 -3.39 7.10
C ALA A 62 -0.24 -3.34 6.87
N PHE A 63 -0.74 -4.20 5.98
CA PHE A 63 -2.17 -4.36 5.72
C PHE A 63 -2.46 -5.69 5.04
N LEU A 64 -3.75 -6.02 4.94
CA LEU A 64 -4.22 -7.22 4.25
C LEU A 64 -4.83 -6.85 2.89
N VAL A 65 -4.65 -7.72 1.91
CA VAL A 65 -5.22 -7.60 0.56
C VAL A 65 -6.06 -8.83 0.26
N GLN A 66 -7.29 -8.60 -0.20
CA GLN A 66 -8.14 -9.63 -0.79
C GLN A 66 -7.67 -9.94 -2.22
N ASN A 67 -7.38 -11.21 -2.50
CA ASN A 67 -6.98 -11.72 -3.81
C ASN A 67 -7.85 -12.93 -4.19
N GLY A 68 -8.95 -12.71 -4.92
CA GLY A 68 -9.94 -13.76 -5.14
C GLY A 68 -10.58 -14.17 -3.81
N ASP A 69 -10.53 -15.46 -3.47
CA ASP A 69 -10.99 -16.00 -2.18
C ASP A 69 -9.90 -16.00 -1.10
N GLU A 70 -8.67 -15.64 -1.44
CA GLU A 70 -7.53 -15.65 -0.53
C GLU A 70 -7.24 -14.27 0.06
N ILE A 71 -6.59 -14.26 1.22
CA ILE A 71 -6.07 -13.06 1.86
C ILE A 71 -4.54 -13.14 1.85
N VAL A 72 -3.92 -12.08 1.39
CA VAL A 72 -2.47 -11.89 1.37
C VAL A 72 -2.10 -10.76 2.31
N ALA A 73 -1.05 -10.97 3.09
CA ALA A 73 -0.51 -9.94 3.96
C ALA A 73 0.60 -9.16 3.26
N VAL A 74 0.65 -7.85 3.52
CA VAL A 74 1.49 -6.91 2.77
C VAL A 74 2.26 -5.98 3.70
N THR A 75 3.54 -5.75 3.38
CA THR A 75 4.34 -4.65 3.94
C THR A 75 5.48 -4.25 2.99
N ALA A 76 6.25 -3.23 3.38
CA ALA A 76 7.37 -2.73 2.58
C ALA A 76 8.60 -3.62 2.68
N LYS A 77 9.23 -3.92 1.55
CA LYS A 77 10.44 -4.77 1.50
C LYS A 77 11.63 -4.15 2.21
N HIS A 78 11.79 -2.84 2.12
CA HIS A 78 12.89 -2.14 2.78
C HIS A 78 12.83 -2.18 4.30
N VAL A 79 11.73 -2.63 4.92
CA VAL A 79 11.67 -2.97 6.35
C VAL A 79 12.77 -3.97 6.70
N LEU A 80 13.06 -4.93 5.81
CA LEU A 80 14.14 -5.91 6.00
C LEU A 80 15.55 -5.29 5.98
N ARG A 81 15.74 -4.02 5.60
CA ARG A 81 17.05 -3.37 5.78
C ARG A 81 17.37 -3.08 7.24
N TYR A 82 16.33 -2.85 8.03
CA TYR A 82 16.42 -2.34 9.40
C TYR A 82 16.01 -3.39 10.44
N PHE A 83 15.11 -4.29 10.07
CA PHE A 83 14.49 -5.29 10.94
C PHE A 83 14.71 -6.70 10.37
N LYS A 84 15.98 -7.14 10.36
CA LYS A 84 16.43 -8.42 9.81
C LYS A 84 17.30 -9.18 10.81
N SER A 85 17.49 -10.48 10.54
CA SER A 85 18.56 -11.25 11.16
C SER A 85 19.93 -10.83 10.60
N GLU A 86 21.00 -11.22 11.30
CA GLU A 86 22.37 -10.97 10.86
C GLU A 86 22.70 -11.73 9.56
N ALA A 87 22.08 -12.90 9.35
CA ALA A 87 22.30 -13.75 8.18
C ALA A 87 21.64 -13.24 6.89
N MET A 88 20.78 -12.22 6.97
CA MET A 88 20.01 -11.73 5.83
C MET A 88 20.75 -10.64 5.06
N ASP A 89 21.00 -10.90 3.78
CA ASP A 89 21.53 -9.97 2.79
C ASP A 89 20.60 -9.80 1.57
N SER A 90 19.63 -10.68 1.42
CA SER A 90 18.66 -10.73 0.33
C SER A 90 17.21 -10.71 0.84
N ALA A 91 16.24 -10.63 -0.08
CA ALA A 91 14.81 -10.79 0.21
C ALA A 91 14.42 -12.26 0.48
N SER A 92 15.18 -12.93 1.34
CA SER A 92 14.95 -14.31 1.82
C SER A 92 15.32 -14.41 3.29
N PHE A 93 14.56 -15.20 4.05
CA PHE A 93 14.78 -15.34 5.50
C PHE A 93 15.92 -16.26 5.87
N ARG A 94 16.50 -17.02 4.92
CA ARG A 94 17.61 -17.97 5.18
C ARG A 94 17.32 -18.94 6.36
N GLY A 95 16.05 -19.26 6.60
CA GLY A 95 15.62 -20.11 7.70
C GLY A 95 15.70 -19.48 9.11
N THR A 96 15.98 -18.19 9.24
CA THR A 96 16.12 -17.52 10.55
C THR A 96 14.81 -16.97 11.10
N LEU A 97 13.75 -16.87 10.29
CA LEU A 97 12.45 -16.34 10.73
C LEU A 97 11.79 -17.33 11.71
N VAL A 98 11.56 -16.88 12.94
CA VAL A 98 10.84 -17.63 13.97
C VAL A 98 9.34 -17.32 13.90
N SER A 99 8.98 -16.04 13.85
CA SER A 99 7.61 -15.61 13.66
C SER A 99 7.53 -14.23 13.01
N TRP A 100 6.45 -14.02 12.27
CA TRP A 100 6.03 -12.71 11.81
C TRP A 100 4.53 -12.58 12.10
N GLU A 101 4.18 -11.54 12.83
CA GLU A 101 2.80 -11.17 13.14
C GLU A 101 2.54 -9.76 12.63
N MET A 102 1.32 -9.51 12.17
CA MET A 102 0.82 -8.16 11.97
C MET A 102 -0.25 -7.92 13.02
N PHE A 103 -0.26 -6.77 13.68
CA PHE A 103 -1.24 -6.47 14.74
C PHE A 103 -1.77 -5.04 14.66
N LEU A 104 -2.92 -4.81 15.27
CA LEU A 104 -3.49 -3.46 15.45
C LEU A 104 -2.72 -2.73 16.56
N LYS A 105 -2.18 -1.52 16.28
CA LYS A 105 -1.33 -0.81 17.26
C LYS A 105 -2.06 -0.53 18.58
N ASP A 106 -3.34 -0.20 18.51
CA ASP A 106 -4.22 0.05 19.66
C ASP A 106 -4.88 -1.21 20.25
N ALA A 107 -4.70 -2.37 19.62
CA ALA A 107 -5.15 -3.66 20.12
C ALA A 107 -4.13 -4.78 19.83
N PRO A 108 -2.95 -4.81 20.48
CA PRO A 108 -1.84 -5.68 20.09
C PRO A 108 -2.04 -7.19 20.25
N THR A 109 -3.13 -7.61 20.89
CA THR A 109 -3.57 -9.01 20.98
C THR A 109 -4.34 -9.46 19.74
N GLU A 110 -4.85 -8.52 18.96
CA GLU A 110 -5.54 -8.74 17.68
C GLU A 110 -4.49 -8.83 16.57
N ALA A 111 -3.96 -10.05 16.37
CA ALA A 111 -2.87 -10.30 15.45
C ALA A 111 -3.28 -11.24 14.30
N THR A 112 -2.78 -10.94 13.10
CA THR A 112 -2.74 -11.84 11.96
C THR A 112 -1.41 -12.60 11.98
N VAL A 113 -1.48 -13.93 11.93
CA VAL A 113 -0.30 -14.80 11.86
C VAL A 113 0.11 -14.97 10.40
N ILE A 114 1.35 -14.60 10.10
CA ILE A 114 1.90 -14.59 8.75
C ILE A 114 2.47 -15.96 8.39
N GLY A 115 2.29 -16.34 7.13
CA GLY A 115 2.76 -17.57 6.52
C GLY A 115 4.08 -17.39 5.77
N ALA A 116 4.16 -18.05 4.61
CA ALA A 116 5.34 -18.02 3.75
C ALA A 116 5.42 -16.71 2.96
N LEU A 117 6.64 -16.29 2.62
CA LEU A 117 6.88 -15.17 1.73
C LEU A 117 6.63 -15.63 0.28
N ILE A 118 5.67 -15.00 -0.40
CA ILE A 118 5.24 -15.34 -1.76
C ILE A 118 6.31 -14.93 -2.77
N ASN A 119 6.88 -13.74 -2.61
CA ASN A 119 7.90 -13.19 -3.50
C ASN A 119 9.29 -13.24 -2.89
N GLU A 120 9.64 -14.37 -2.28
CA GLU A 120 10.98 -14.65 -1.78
C GLU A 120 11.97 -14.69 -2.94
N ASP A 121 13.09 -13.97 -2.80
CA ASP A 121 14.12 -13.86 -3.83
C ASP A 121 15.48 -13.81 -3.12
N ALA A 122 16.19 -14.93 -3.14
CA ALA A 122 17.50 -15.07 -2.51
C ALA A 122 18.63 -14.33 -3.26
N ASP A 123 18.36 -13.84 -4.47
CA ASP A 123 19.28 -13.08 -5.30
C ASP A 123 18.99 -11.55 -5.27
N GLU A 124 17.79 -11.15 -4.82
CA GLU A 124 17.44 -9.74 -4.64
C GLU A 124 18.10 -9.17 -3.37
N SER A 125 19.22 -8.48 -3.55
CA SER A 125 19.92 -7.76 -2.48
C SER A 125 19.03 -6.73 -1.78
N LEU A 126 19.10 -6.71 -0.44
CA LEU A 126 18.41 -5.71 0.37
C LEU A 126 19.01 -4.30 0.22
N ASP A 127 20.26 -4.15 -0.23
CA ASP A 127 20.92 -2.84 -0.32
C ASP A 127 20.38 -1.96 -1.45
N ASN A 128 19.72 -2.55 -2.46
CA ASN A 128 19.24 -1.83 -3.64
C ASN A 128 17.79 -2.17 -4.03
N ILE A 129 16.89 -2.15 -3.06
CA ILE A 129 15.45 -2.25 -3.26
C ILE A 129 14.95 -1.04 -4.05
N ARG A 130 14.39 -1.32 -5.23
CA ARG A 130 13.73 -0.33 -6.08
C ARG A 130 12.31 -0.11 -5.56
N THR A 131 11.86 1.13 -5.42
CA THR A 131 10.47 1.45 -4.99
C THR A 131 9.41 0.66 -5.78
N ALA A 132 9.59 0.49 -7.09
CA ALA A 132 8.64 -0.27 -7.91
C ALA A 132 8.49 -1.77 -7.53
N ARG A 133 9.44 -2.32 -6.76
CA ARG A 133 9.45 -3.72 -6.25
C ARG A 133 9.45 -3.78 -4.73
N ASP A 134 9.18 -2.67 -4.04
CA ASP A 134 9.31 -2.56 -2.58
C ASP A 134 8.12 -3.19 -1.83
N TRP A 135 7.61 -4.32 -2.33
CA TRP A 135 6.53 -5.11 -1.75
C TRP A 135 7.08 -6.42 -1.18
N LEU A 136 6.64 -6.76 0.02
CA LEU A 136 6.64 -8.12 0.55
C LEU A 136 5.19 -8.58 0.64
N LEU A 137 4.95 -9.77 0.09
CA LEU A 137 3.65 -10.41 0.02
C LEU A 137 3.76 -11.75 0.72
N PHE A 138 2.83 -12.04 1.63
CA PHE A 138 2.85 -13.27 2.40
C PHE A 138 1.54 -14.00 2.33
N THR A 139 1.58 -15.33 2.36
CA THR A 139 0.40 -16.11 2.69
C THR A 139 -0.03 -15.81 4.14
N VAL A 140 -1.32 -15.94 4.43
CA VAL A 140 -1.86 -15.74 5.77
C VAL A 140 -2.27 -17.09 6.37
N ARG A 141 -1.81 -17.38 7.59
CA ARG A 141 -2.19 -18.60 8.31
C ARG A 141 -3.44 -18.40 9.15
N ASN A 142 -3.56 -17.24 9.79
CA ASN A 142 -4.69 -16.90 10.63
C ASN A 142 -4.96 -15.38 10.51
N PRO A 143 -5.90 -14.95 9.65
CA PRO A 143 -6.29 -13.54 9.55
C PRO A 143 -7.00 -13.09 10.83
N SER A 144 -6.84 -11.83 11.21
CA SER A 144 -7.66 -11.23 12.25
C SER A 144 -9.03 -10.84 11.69
N ASP A 145 -10.10 -11.29 12.35
CA ASP A 145 -11.48 -10.92 12.01
C ASP A 145 -11.77 -9.41 12.23
N ASN A 146 -10.89 -8.73 12.96
CA ASN A 146 -11.00 -7.30 13.27
C ASN A 146 -10.31 -6.39 12.25
N VAL A 147 -9.69 -6.96 11.21
CA VAL A 147 -9.02 -6.21 10.14
C VAL A 147 -9.70 -6.51 8.81
N THR A 148 -10.11 -5.46 8.11
CA THR A 148 -10.74 -5.59 6.79
C THR A 148 -9.67 -5.68 5.70
N PRO A 149 -9.62 -6.78 4.91
CA PRO A 149 -8.75 -6.87 3.75
C PRO A 149 -9.15 -5.85 2.67
N LEU A 150 -8.16 -5.19 2.10
CA LEU A 150 -8.34 -4.18 1.06
C LEU A 150 -8.28 -4.80 -0.34
N ARG A 151 -8.83 -4.10 -1.33
CA ARG A 151 -8.72 -4.46 -2.74
C ARG A 151 -7.78 -3.52 -3.47
N LEU A 152 -6.97 -4.08 -4.36
CA LEU A 152 -6.09 -3.29 -5.23
C LEU A 152 -6.92 -2.57 -6.30
N ARG A 153 -6.66 -1.29 -6.53
CA ARG A 153 -7.32 -0.51 -7.59
C ARG A 153 -6.97 -1.08 -8.95
N THR A 154 -7.95 -1.25 -9.84
CA THR A 154 -7.75 -1.73 -11.21
C THR A 154 -7.86 -0.63 -12.28
N THR A 155 -8.43 0.52 -11.94
CA THR A 155 -8.60 1.64 -12.86
C THR A 155 -7.42 2.63 -12.80
N PRO A 156 -7.10 3.35 -13.90
CA PRO A 156 -6.08 4.39 -13.90
C PRO A 156 -6.35 5.51 -12.88
N LEU A 157 -5.29 6.14 -12.40
CA LEU A 157 -5.33 7.31 -11.50
C LEU A 157 -5.39 8.61 -12.31
N VAL A 158 -6.25 9.55 -11.91
CA VAL A 158 -6.36 10.90 -12.47
C VAL A 158 -5.74 11.92 -11.53
N ALA A 159 -4.87 12.78 -12.07
CA ALA A 159 -4.16 13.79 -11.28
C ALA A 159 -5.13 14.68 -10.48
N GLY A 160 -4.82 14.89 -9.20
CA GLY A 160 -5.65 15.66 -8.28
C GLY A 160 -6.63 14.83 -7.45
N GLU A 161 -6.86 13.56 -7.81
CA GLU A 161 -7.75 12.67 -7.06
C GLU A 161 -7.38 12.62 -5.57
N PRO A 162 -8.38 12.65 -4.67
CA PRO A 162 -8.17 12.52 -3.24
C PRO A 162 -7.65 11.12 -2.88
N VAL A 163 -6.66 11.09 -1.99
CA VAL A 163 -6.07 9.85 -1.47
C VAL A 163 -5.87 9.94 0.04
N ALA A 164 -5.76 8.80 0.69
CA ALA A 164 -5.50 8.71 2.11
C ALA A 164 -4.39 7.68 2.39
N VAL A 165 -3.39 8.08 3.18
CA VAL A 165 -2.43 7.15 3.79
C VAL A 165 -2.99 6.74 5.14
N VAL A 166 -3.09 5.43 5.41
CA VAL A 166 -3.70 4.93 6.65
C VAL A 166 -2.69 4.09 7.42
N GLY A 167 -2.41 4.42 8.67
CA GLY A 167 -1.44 3.71 9.50
C GLY A 167 -0.94 4.56 10.66
N TRP A 168 0.29 4.29 11.10
CA TRP A 168 0.90 5.00 12.22
C TRP A 168 2.35 5.38 11.91
N ARG A 169 2.71 6.62 12.24
CA ARG A 169 4.08 6.96 12.63
C ARG A 169 4.36 6.30 13.98
N TYR A 170 5.64 6.11 14.31
CA TYR A 170 5.97 5.49 15.60
C TYR A 170 5.48 6.30 16.80
N THR A 171 5.38 7.62 16.66
CA THR A 171 4.88 8.55 17.68
C THR A 171 3.36 8.67 17.76
N ASP A 172 2.62 8.12 16.79
CA ASP A 172 1.16 8.21 16.80
C ASP A 172 0.58 7.23 17.82
N GLU A 173 -0.43 7.63 18.57
CA GLU A 173 -1.11 6.78 19.55
C GLU A 173 -2.58 6.59 19.16
N GLY A 174 -3.21 5.56 19.72
CA GLY A 174 -4.63 5.26 19.51
C GLY A 174 -4.94 4.58 18.17
N PRO A 175 -6.19 4.69 17.66
CA PRO A 175 -6.64 3.99 16.46
C PRO A 175 -5.85 4.43 15.23
N GLN A 176 -6.07 3.77 14.09
CA GLN A 176 -5.35 4.09 12.84
C GLN A 176 -5.47 5.58 12.47
N HIS A 177 -4.36 6.20 12.09
CA HIS A 177 -4.35 7.60 11.64
C HIS A 177 -4.58 7.67 10.14
N VAL A 178 -5.26 8.74 9.70
CA VAL A 178 -5.58 8.98 8.29
C VAL A 178 -4.97 10.30 7.85
N TYR A 179 -3.96 10.20 6.98
CA TYR A 179 -3.29 11.36 6.40
C TYR A 179 -3.84 11.65 5.01
N ARG A 180 -4.51 12.78 4.85
CA ARG A 180 -5.17 13.15 3.59
C ARG A 180 -4.21 13.81 2.62
N GLY A 181 -4.31 13.43 1.36
CA GLY A 181 -3.50 13.97 0.29
C GLY A 181 -4.18 13.92 -1.06
N LYS A 182 -3.37 14.14 -2.10
CA LYS A 182 -3.80 14.05 -3.49
C LYS A 182 -2.81 13.28 -4.33
N TYR A 183 -3.31 12.49 -5.27
CA TYR A 183 -2.47 11.91 -6.30
C TYR A 183 -1.91 12.99 -7.23
N VAL A 184 -0.61 12.91 -7.52
CA VAL A 184 0.09 13.87 -8.38
C VAL A 184 0.35 13.25 -9.76
N ARG A 185 1.08 12.12 -9.79
CA ARG A 185 1.43 11.40 -11.02
C ARG A 185 2.00 10.02 -10.72
N SER A 186 2.05 9.16 -11.74
CA SER A 186 2.79 7.90 -11.73
C SER A 186 4.08 8.01 -12.53
N GLU A 187 5.15 7.35 -12.08
CA GLU A 187 6.43 7.30 -12.77
C GLU A 187 7.19 6.02 -12.46
N LYS A 188 7.61 5.28 -13.50
CA LYS A 188 8.50 4.09 -13.41
C LYS A 188 8.07 3.05 -12.37
N GLY A 189 6.77 2.73 -12.29
CA GLY A 189 6.21 1.77 -11.33
C GLY A 189 6.05 2.32 -9.91
N SER A 190 6.12 3.64 -9.74
CA SER A 190 5.82 4.34 -8.50
C SER A 190 4.66 5.30 -8.69
N VAL A 191 3.98 5.62 -7.58
CA VAL A 191 2.96 6.67 -7.51
C VAL A 191 3.49 7.80 -6.63
N LEU A 192 3.29 9.04 -7.04
CA LEU A 192 3.62 10.21 -6.24
C LEU A 192 2.36 10.88 -5.72
N ILE A 193 2.34 11.17 -4.43
CA ILE A 193 1.24 11.83 -3.75
C ILE A 193 1.76 13.06 -2.97
N ASP A 194 0.91 14.08 -2.87
CA ASP A 194 1.13 15.23 -2.01
C ASP A 194 0.29 15.08 -0.74
N VAL A 195 0.97 14.93 0.40
CA VAL A 195 0.36 14.80 1.73
C VAL A 195 1.02 15.86 2.61
N ARG A 196 0.33 16.98 2.82
CA ARG A 196 0.89 18.18 3.47
C ARG A 196 1.47 17.89 4.86
N GLU A 197 0.79 17.03 5.60
CA GLU A 197 1.15 16.61 6.96
C GLU A 197 2.42 15.74 7.03
N LEU A 198 2.86 15.17 5.90
CA LEU A 198 4.02 14.26 5.81
C LEU A 198 5.23 14.92 5.12
N THR A 199 5.23 16.25 5.05
CA THR A 199 6.28 17.03 4.38
C THR A 199 7.57 17.12 5.19
N ASP A 200 7.54 16.84 6.50
CA ASP A 200 8.74 16.78 7.35
C ASP A 200 9.41 15.40 7.29
N ASN A 201 10.74 15.38 7.27
CA ASN A 201 11.55 14.16 7.15
C ASN A 201 11.86 13.50 8.49
N THR A 202 11.12 13.85 9.53
CA THR A 202 11.54 13.64 10.92
C THR A 202 10.88 12.44 11.59
N MET A 203 9.80 11.89 11.02
CA MET A 203 9.00 10.87 11.73
C MET A 203 8.77 9.57 10.92
N PRO A 204 9.51 8.49 11.26
CA PRO A 204 9.34 7.18 10.62
C PRO A 204 8.09 6.41 11.13
N GLY A 205 7.73 5.32 10.43
CA GLY A 205 6.69 4.37 10.85
C GLY A 205 5.69 4.00 9.75
N LEU A 206 5.47 4.88 8.79
CA LEU A 206 4.49 4.66 7.71
C LEU A 206 4.99 3.75 6.58
N SER A 207 6.24 3.29 6.60
CA SER A 207 6.76 2.34 5.61
C SER A 207 5.89 1.08 5.58
N GLY A 208 5.27 0.77 4.44
CA GLY A 208 4.35 -0.36 4.31
C GLY A 208 2.87 -0.03 4.52
N ALA A 209 2.54 1.21 4.86
CA ALA A 209 1.15 1.64 5.03
C ALA A 209 0.39 1.63 3.69
N PRO A 210 -0.87 1.18 3.66
CA PRO A 210 -1.71 1.29 2.47
C PRO A 210 -2.01 2.76 2.16
N VAL A 211 -2.06 3.06 0.87
CA VAL A 211 -2.64 4.31 0.37
C VAL A 211 -3.86 3.98 -0.46
N ILE A 212 -5.00 4.54 -0.08
CA ILE A 212 -6.29 4.28 -0.70
C ILE A 212 -6.83 5.52 -1.44
N ASP A 213 -7.66 5.29 -2.47
CA ASP A 213 -8.48 6.33 -3.08
C ASP A 213 -9.78 6.57 -2.30
N ALA A 214 -10.58 7.54 -2.74
CA ALA A 214 -11.89 7.84 -2.14
C ALA A 214 -12.95 6.71 -2.25
N ARG A 215 -12.62 5.60 -2.90
CA ARG A 215 -13.46 4.39 -2.98
C ARG A 215 -12.85 3.23 -2.19
N GLY A 216 -11.87 3.49 -1.32
CA GLY A 216 -11.26 2.46 -0.47
C GLY A 216 -10.36 1.47 -1.21
N TYR A 217 -9.99 1.74 -2.47
CA TYR A 217 -9.08 0.88 -3.21
C TYR A 217 -7.62 1.29 -3.00
N VAL A 218 -6.75 0.31 -2.80
CA VAL A 218 -5.30 0.54 -2.66
C VAL A 218 -4.73 0.99 -4.00
N ILE A 219 -4.10 2.15 -4.02
CA ILE A 219 -3.41 2.72 -5.19
C ILE A 219 -1.90 2.46 -5.15
N GLY A 220 -1.39 2.16 -3.96
CA GLY A 220 0.00 1.84 -3.71
C GLY A 220 0.27 1.71 -2.21
N MET A 221 1.53 1.49 -1.90
CA MET A 221 2.00 1.34 -0.53
C MET A 221 3.13 2.33 -0.25
N MET A 222 3.11 2.96 0.92
CA MET A 222 4.15 3.88 1.36
C MET A 222 5.53 3.22 1.33
N SER A 223 6.47 3.81 0.61
CA SER A 223 7.81 3.28 0.40
C SER A 223 8.88 4.31 0.78
N SER A 224 9.01 5.38 0.00
CA SER A 224 10.06 6.37 0.16
C SER A 224 9.54 7.78 -0.11
N LYS A 225 10.45 8.75 -0.26
CA LYS A 225 10.10 10.14 -0.58
C LYS A 225 10.73 10.60 -1.89
N SER A 226 10.16 11.66 -2.44
CA SER A 226 10.67 12.34 -3.64
C SER A 226 10.54 13.86 -3.46
N GLY A 227 11.54 14.47 -2.82
CA GLY A 227 11.47 15.87 -2.40
C GLY A 227 10.38 16.04 -1.32
N LYS A 228 9.38 16.88 -1.58
CA LYS A 228 8.23 17.09 -0.69
C LYS A 228 7.10 16.07 -0.89
N LEU A 229 7.16 15.26 -1.94
CA LEU A 229 6.13 14.27 -2.28
C LEU A 229 6.45 12.92 -1.63
N GLN A 230 5.40 12.18 -1.27
CA GLN A 230 5.56 10.78 -0.87
C GLN A 230 5.60 9.91 -2.12
N ARG A 231 6.46 8.90 -2.10
CA ARG A 231 6.64 7.95 -3.19
C ARG A 231 6.14 6.58 -2.74
N LEU A 232 5.16 6.08 -3.46
CA LEU A 232 4.55 4.79 -3.22
C LEU A 232 5.13 3.76 -4.18
N ALA A 233 5.23 2.52 -3.70
CA ALA A 233 5.29 1.38 -4.59
C ALA A 233 3.89 1.21 -5.21
N SER A 234 3.79 1.28 -6.54
CA SER A 234 2.49 1.10 -7.22
C SER A 234 1.98 -0.33 -7.07
N VAL A 235 0.67 -0.52 -7.20
CA VAL A 235 0.04 -1.86 -7.14
C VAL A 235 0.42 -2.78 -8.31
N ASP A 236 1.05 -2.26 -9.37
CA ASP A 236 1.36 -3.03 -10.57
C ASP A 236 2.28 -4.23 -10.30
N TYR A 237 3.24 -4.07 -9.39
CA TYR A 237 4.12 -5.19 -9.02
C TYR A 237 3.36 -6.25 -8.22
N ALA A 238 2.57 -5.83 -7.23
CA ALA A 238 1.80 -6.75 -6.40
C ALA A 238 0.82 -7.59 -7.24
N LYS A 239 0.07 -6.95 -8.14
CA LYS A 239 -0.83 -7.65 -9.07
C LYS A 239 -0.10 -8.70 -9.90
N ARG A 240 1.05 -8.34 -10.48
CA ARG A 240 1.84 -9.30 -11.27
C ARG A 240 2.28 -10.49 -10.44
N VAL A 241 2.75 -10.30 -9.21
CA VAL A 241 3.14 -11.44 -8.36
C VAL A 241 1.93 -12.33 -8.07
N LEU A 242 0.80 -11.74 -7.66
CA LEU A 242 -0.41 -12.48 -7.30
C LEU A 242 -1.05 -13.21 -8.48
N GLU A 243 -0.99 -12.64 -9.69
CA GLU A 243 -1.43 -13.30 -10.92
C GLU A 243 -0.51 -14.45 -11.32
N GLN A 244 0.80 -14.36 -11.03
CA GLN A 244 1.77 -15.41 -11.33
C GLN A 244 1.62 -16.61 -10.40
N ASP A 245 1.43 -16.34 -9.11
CA ASP A 245 1.22 -17.35 -8.06
C ASP A 245 -0.09 -18.13 -8.25
N ALA A 246 -1.13 -17.48 -8.78
CA ALA A 246 -2.41 -18.12 -9.10
C ALA A 246 -2.35 -19.09 -10.31
N ARG A 247 -1.23 -19.19 -11.01
CA ARG A 247 -1.09 -20.14 -12.13
C ARG A 247 -0.69 -21.52 -11.57
N PRO A 248 -1.46 -22.59 -11.85
CA PRO A 248 -0.98 -23.93 -11.51
C PRO A 248 0.34 -24.18 -12.22
N GLU A 249 1.32 -24.73 -11.50
CA GLU A 249 2.59 -25.23 -12.06
C GLU A 249 2.32 -25.96 -13.38
N PRO A 250 3.11 -25.71 -14.45
CA PRO A 250 2.96 -26.49 -15.67
C PRO A 250 3.14 -27.97 -15.32
N VAL A 251 2.08 -28.75 -15.55
CA VAL A 251 2.12 -30.21 -15.43
C VAL A 251 3.34 -30.67 -16.21
N ALA A 252 4.34 -31.21 -15.50
CA ALA A 252 5.51 -31.80 -16.11
C ALA A 252 5.02 -32.75 -17.19
N VAL A 253 5.32 -32.42 -18.45
CA VAL A 253 5.12 -33.33 -19.57
C VAL A 253 6.04 -34.48 -19.27
N LEU A 254 5.46 -35.60 -18.81
CA LEU A 254 6.12 -36.89 -18.82
C LEU A 254 6.31 -37.23 -20.29
N GLU A 255 7.49 -36.91 -20.83
CA GLU A 255 7.95 -37.52 -22.08
C GLU A 255 8.40 -38.95 -21.77
N GLU A 256 7.57 -39.86 -22.28
CA GLU A 256 7.72 -41.30 -22.62
C GLU A 256 8.80 -42.18 -21.96
#